data_AF-A0A7S0EQ98-F1
#
_entry.id   AF-A0A7S0EQ98-F1
#
_cell.length_a   1.000
_cell.length_b   1.000
_cell.length_c   1.000
_cell.angle_alpha   90.00
_cell.angle_beta   90.00
_cell.angle_gamma   90.00
#
_symmetry.space_group_name_H-M   'P 1'
#
loop_
_entity.id
_entity.type
_entity.pdbx_description
1 polymer ?
#
loop_
_entity_poly.entity_id
_entity_poly.type
_entity_poly.pdbx_seq_one_letter_code
_entity_poly.pdbx_strand_id
1 'polypeptide(L)'
;RDKTPREPLMVAHHVGMALTAAVGLYPLYSYYALFFYGVIEVSGIFLSFVDVFHPKHPAWCAYLETAPGMRALNEAARLAFVAAYFSVRAVLFPYVVAMQVLPDAYAVLQLPEAERRGVHPALLCVIPVFGVLFSLLQCYWGTLLYAQVVKVLRGDGGRKDQGKQI
;
A
#
# COMPACT_ATOMS: atom_id res chain seq x y z
N ARG A 1 12.14 -0.11 -15.93
CA ARG A 1 12.81 -0.87 -14.85
C ARG A 1 11.73 -1.75 -14.26
N ASP A 2 11.73 -3.02 -14.66
CA ASP A 2 10.65 -3.95 -14.32
C ASP A 2 10.65 -4.17 -12.81
N LYS A 3 9.60 -3.66 -12.14
CA LYS A 3 9.35 -3.91 -10.73
C LYS A 3 8.93 -5.37 -10.57
N THR A 4 9.91 -6.25 -10.62
CA THR A 4 9.69 -7.68 -10.38
C THR A 4 9.48 -7.90 -8.88
N PRO A 5 8.76 -8.96 -8.46
CA PRO A 5 8.57 -9.34 -7.06
C PRO A 5 9.88 -9.53 -6.27
N ARG A 6 11.01 -9.54 -6.97
CA ARG A 6 12.38 -9.74 -6.46
C ARG A 6 13.07 -8.43 -6.06
N GLU A 7 12.43 -7.28 -6.22
CA GLU A 7 13.00 -6.02 -5.72
C GLU A 7 13.13 -6.09 -4.18
N PRO A 8 14.30 -5.79 -3.60
CA PRO A 8 14.54 -5.92 -2.16
C PRO A 8 13.52 -5.16 -1.29
N LEU A 9 13.04 -4.02 -1.79
CA LEU A 9 12.01 -3.22 -1.11
C LEU A 9 10.67 -3.95 -1.01
N MET A 10 10.26 -4.64 -2.07
CA MET A 10 9.02 -5.43 -2.06
C MET A 10 9.16 -6.63 -1.13
N VAL A 11 10.31 -7.32 -1.12
CA VAL A 11 10.57 -8.43 -0.20
C VAL A 11 10.52 -7.95 1.25
N ALA A 12 11.22 -6.85 1.58
CA ALA A 12 11.23 -6.26 2.91
C ALA A 12 9.82 -5.85 3.36
N HIS A 13 9.01 -5.29 2.47
CA HIS A 13 7.61 -4.98 2.74
C HIS A 13 6.82 -6.23 3.12
N HIS A 14 6.90 -7.32 2.34
CA HIS A 14 6.16 -8.55 2.63
C HIS A 14 6.63 -9.24 3.92
N VAL A 15 7.94 -9.22 4.20
CA VAL A 15 8.47 -9.73 5.47
C VAL A 15 7.91 -8.92 6.64
N GLY A 16 7.89 -7.59 6.53
CA GLY A 16 7.27 -6.75 7.56
C GLY A 16 5.78 -7.05 7.72
N MET A 17 5.04 -7.24 6.62
CA MET A 17 3.60 -7.55 6.66
C MET A 17 3.36 -8.90 7.34
N ALA A 18 4.20 -9.91 7.08
CA ALA A 18 4.13 -11.22 7.73
C ALA A 18 4.42 -11.13 9.23
N LEU A 19 5.41 -10.32 9.64
CA LEU A 19 5.72 -10.08 11.05
C LEU A 19 4.57 -9.36 11.76
N THR A 20 3.99 -8.31 11.15
CA THR A 20 2.83 -7.64 11.71
C THR A 20 1.64 -8.58 11.82
N ALA A 21 1.39 -9.42 10.79
CA ALA A 21 0.33 -10.42 10.78
C ALA A 21 0.49 -11.44 11.92
N ALA A 22 1.70 -11.96 12.10
CA ALA A 22 2.00 -12.90 13.18
C ALA A 22 1.76 -12.28 14.57
N VAL A 23 2.15 -11.02 14.78
CA VAL A 23 1.89 -10.30 16.03
C VAL A 23 0.40 -9.95 16.19
N GLY A 24 -0.32 -9.71 15.09
CA GLY A 24 -1.75 -9.46 15.07
C GLY A 24 -2.61 -10.65 15.52
N LEU A 25 -2.06 -11.87 15.52
CA LEU A 25 -2.71 -13.06 16.09
C LEU A 25 -2.74 -13.04 17.63
N TYR A 26 -1.93 -12.19 18.26
CA TYR A 26 -2.00 -11.98 19.70
C TYR A 26 -3.13 -11.00 20.04
N PRO A 27 -3.83 -11.18 21.19
CA PRO A 27 -5.00 -10.37 21.53
C PRO A 27 -4.76 -8.86 21.62
N LEU A 28 -3.51 -8.43 21.75
CA LEU A 28 -3.09 -7.04 21.90
C LEU A 28 -3.57 -6.08 20.83
N TYR A 29 -3.55 -6.51 19.57
CA TYR A 29 -3.78 -5.63 18.42
C TYR A 29 -5.06 -5.95 17.65
N SER A 30 -5.88 -6.82 18.21
CA SER A 30 -7.16 -7.24 17.64
C SER A 30 -8.07 -6.05 17.31
N TYR A 31 -8.02 -4.98 18.11
CA TYR A 31 -8.73 -3.72 17.86
C TYR A 31 -8.36 -3.08 16.50
N TYR A 32 -7.07 -3.10 16.16
CA TYR A 32 -6.55 -2.50 14.92
C TYR A 32 -6.52 -3.49 13.74
N ALA A 33 -6.85 -4.76 13.95
CA ALA A 33 -6.74 -5.80 12.92
C ALA A 33 -7.57 -5.48 11.67
N LEU A 34 -8.82 -5.04 11.83
CA LEU A 34 -9.67 -4.65 10.69
C LEU A 34 -9.08 -3.50 9.88
N PHE A 35 -8.39 -2.58 10.55
CA PHE A 35 -7.73 -1.46 9.88
C PHE A 35 -6.52 -1.93 9.06
N PHE A 36 -5.58 -2.64 9.72
CA PHE A 36 -4.32 -3.07 9.10
C PHE A 36 -4.47 -4.21 8.09
N TYR A 37 -5.49 -5.07 8.20
CA TYR A 37 -5.69 -6.20 7.27
C TYR A 37 -6.91 -6.03 6.36
N GLY A 38 -7.71 -4.99 6.55
CA GLY A 38 -8.91 -4.73 5.76
C GLY A 38 -8.87 -3.36 5.12
N VAL A 39 -9.04 -2.31 5.91
CA VAL A 39 -9.22 -0.94 5.40
C VAL A 39 -8.08 -0.52 4.49
N ILE A 40 -6.82 -0.73 4.90
CA ILE A 40 -5.67 -0.31 4.08
C ILE A 40 -5.53 -1.07 2.75
N GLU A 41 -6.14 -2.26 2.64
CA GLU A 41 -6.11 -3.09 1.44
C GLU A 41 -7.16 -2.70 0.40
N VAL A 42 -8.11 -1.82 0.73
CA VAL A 42 -9.18 -1.37 -0.19
C VAL A 42 -8.62 -0.81 -1.49
N SER A 43 -7.53 -0.01 -1.42
CA SER A 43 -6.88 0.49 -2.64
C SER A 43 -6.28 -0.60 -3.51
N GLY A 44 -5.89 -1.74 -2.93
CA GLY A 44 -5.34 -2.90 -3.64
C GLY A 44 -6.34 -3.58 -4.57
N ILE A 45 -7.65 -3.46 -4.28
CA ILE A 45 -8.72 -3.97 -5.16
C ILE A 45 -8.62 -3.27 -6.52
N PHE A 46 -8.58 -1.94 -6.53
CA PHE A 46 -8.47 -1.16 -7.76
C PHE A 46 -7.14 -1.38 -8.46
N LEU A 47 -6.04 -1.45 -7.70
CA LEU A 47 -4.71 -1.73 -8.25
C LEU A 47 -4.67 -3.07 -9.01
N SER A 48 -5.35 -4.09 -8.49
CA SER A 48 -5.40 -5.41 -9.13
C SER A 48 -6.01 -5.33 -10.54
N PHE A 49 -7.04 -4.51 -10.75
CA PHE A 49 -7.59 -4.27 -12.09
C PHE A 49 -6.59 -3.52 -12.99
N VAL A 50 -5.92 -2.49 -12.47
CA VAL A 50 -4.91 -1.73 -13.22
C VAL A 50 -3.73 -2.62 -13.64
N ASP A 51 -3.34 -3.56 -12.79
CA ASP A 51 -2.22 -4.46 -13.03
C ASP A 51 -2.48 -5.50 -14.12
N VAL A 52 -3.72 -6.00 -14.25
CA VAL A 52 -4.12 -6.90 -15.35
C VAL A 52 -3.86 -6.25 -16.70
N PHE A 53 -4.19 -4.96 -16.81
CA PHE A 53 -4.05 -4.16 -18.02
C PHE A 53 -2.73 -3.38 -18.08
N HIS A 54 -1.74 -3.77 -17.29
CA HIS A 54 -0.43 -3.14 -17.31
C HIS A 54 0.28 -3.41 -18.65
N PRO A 55 1.06 -2.46 -19.22
CA PRO A 55 1.79 -2.64 -20.48
C PRO A 55 2.74 -3.86 -20.55
N LYS A 56 3.00 -4.52 -19.40
CA LYS A 56 3.76 -5.77 -19.32
C LYS A 56 2.98 -6.97 -19.87
N HIS A 57 1.67 -6.79 -20.12
CA HIS A 57 0.77 -7.81 -20.62
C HIS A 57 0.18 -7.40 -21.98
N PRO A 58 0.96 -7.52 -23.07
CA PRO A 58 0.57 -7.00 -24.38
C PRO A 58 -0.74 -7.59 -24.92
N ALA A 59 -1.06 -8.85 -24.60
CA ALA A 59 -2.33 -9.46 -25.00
C ALA A 59 -3.55 -8.78 -24.38
N TRP A 60 -3.47 -8.38 -23.10
CA TRP A 60 -4.55 -7.65 -22.42
C TRP A 60 -4.67 -6.21 -22.92
N CYS A 61 -3.56 -5.58 -23.28
CA CYS A 61 -3.56 -4.26 -23.92
C CYS A 61 -4.20 -4.31 -25.32
N ALA A 62 -3.91 -5.33 -26.12
CA ALA A 62 -4.55 -5.51 -27.42
C ALA A 62 -6.07 -5.73 -27.29
N TYR A 63 -6.50 -6.50 -26.29
CA TYR A 63 -7.92 -6.71 -26.00
C TYR A 63 -8.65 -5.40 -25.62
N LEU A 64 -8.01 -4.53 -24.83
CA LEU A 64 -8.51 -3.21 -24.47
C LEU A 64 -8.79 -2.31 -25.69
N GLU A 65 -8.05 -2.50 -26.78
CA GLU A 65 -8.31 -1.77 -28.03
C GLU A 65 -9.63 -2.20 -28.69
N THR A 66 -10.01 -3.46 -28.50
CA THR A 66 -11.24 -4.03 -29.08
C THR A 66 -12.47 -3.91 -28.18
N ALA A 67 -12.29 -3.55 -26.90
CA ALA A 67 -13.35 -3.55 -25.88
C ALA A 67 -13.49 -2.18 -25.18
N PRO A 68 -14.29 -1.25 -25.72
CA PRO A 68 -14.47 0.10 -25.16
C PRO A 68 -14.96 0.12 -23.71
N GLY A 69 -15.85 -0.81 -23.34
CA GLY A 69 -16.33 -0.94 -21.96
C GLY A 69 -15.23 -1.32 -20.97
N MET A 70 -14.31 -2.21 -21.37
CA MET A 70 -13.16 -2.59 -20.55
C MET A 70 -12.14 -1.45 -20.44
N ARG A 71 -12.00 -0.64 -21.50
CA ARG A 71 -11.19 0.58 -21.46
C ARG A 71 -11.72 1.57 -20.45
N ALA A 72 -13.02 1.85 -20.48
CA ALA A 72 -13.66 2.72 -19.51
C ALA A 72 -13.50 2.20 -18.07
N LEU A 73 -13.67 0.89 -17.86
CA LEU A 73 -13.46 0.26 -16.55
C LEU A 73 -12.01 0.40 -16.06
N ASN A 74 -11.02 0.17 -16.92
CA ASN A 74 -9.60 0.32 -16.57
C ASN A 74 -9.26 1.77 -16.20
N GLU A 75 -9.75 2.76 -16.95
CA GLU A 75 -9.57 4.18 -16.61
C GLU A 75 -10.25 4.54 -15.28
N ALA A 76 -11.48 4.06 -15.06
CA ALA A 76 -12.17 4.24 -13.79
C ALA A 76 -11.41 3.59 -12.63
N ALA A 77 -10.86 2.39 -12.82
CA ALA A 77 -10.05 1.70 -11.82
C ALA A 77 -8.73 2.44 -11.52
N ARG A 78 -8.08 3.05 -12.53
CA ARG A 78 -6.90 3.90 -12.32
C ARG A 78 -7.22 5.11 -11.46
N LEU A 79 -8.31 5.81 -11.77
CA LEU A 79 -8.76 6.96 -10.99
C LEU A 79 -9.15 6.56 -9.55
N ALA A 80 -9.93 5.48 -9.41
CA ALA A 80 -10.33 4.95 -8.12
C ALA A 80 -9.14 4.49 -7.29
N PHE A 81 -8.14 3.86 -7.91
CA PHE A 81 -6.89 3.50 -7.26
C PHE A 81 -6.17 4.73 -6.71
N VAL A 82 -5.99 5.77 -7.51
CA VAL A 82 -5.33 7.02 -7.06
C VAL A 82 -6.09 7.63 -5.88
N ALA A 83 -7.41 7.78 -6.00
CA ALA A 83 -8.23 8.36 -4.95
C ALA A 83 -8.18 7.53 -3.65
N ALA A 84 -8.34 6.21 -3.75
CA ALA A 84 -8.28 5.30 -2.61
C ALA A 84 -6.88 5.24 -1.99
N TYR A 85 -5.83 5.25 -2.81
CA TYR A 85 -4.45 5.22 -2.34
C TYR A 85 -4.13 6.46 -1.50
N PHE A 86 -4.39 7.66 -2.01
CA PHE A 86 -4.09 8.88 -1.26
C PHE A 86 -4.93 8.99 0.01
N SER A 87 -6.23 8.70 -0.08
CA SER A 87 -7.13 8.80 1.07
C SER A 87 -6.78 7.79 2.17
N VAL A 88 -6.61 6.53 1.80
CA VAL A 88 -6.47 5.44 2.76
C VAL A 88 -5.01 5.19 3.15
N ARG A 89 -4.10 5.09 2.18
CA ARG A 89 -2.70 4.70 2.42
C ARG A 89 -1.77 5.88 2.69
N ALA A 90 -1.94 6.99 1.99
CA ALA A 90 -1.05 8.15 2.15
C ALA A 90 -1.47 9.08 3.30
N VAL A 91 -2.77 9.14 3.63
CA VAL A 91 -3.31 10.05 4.66
C VAL A 91 -3.82 9.28 5.89
N LEU A 92 -4.85 8.46 5.74
CA LEU A 92 -5.49 7.81 6.88
C LEU A 92 -4.55 6.86 7.61
N PHE A 93 -3.74 6.08 6.89
CA PHE A 93 -2.81 5.13 7.50
C PHE A 93 -1.75 5.81 8.39
N PRO A 94 -0.95 6.78 7.90
CA PRO A 94 -0.04 7.52 8.77
C PRO A 94 -0.75 8.24 9.92
N TYR A 95 -1.95 8.77 9.69
CA TYR A 95 -2.74 9.41 10.74
C TYR A 95 -3.10 8.44 11.88
N VAL A 96 -3.64 7.25 11.57
CA VAL A 96 -3.98 6.25 12.58
C VAL A 96 -2.73 5.74 13.29
N VAL A 97 -1.63 5.52 12.57
CA VAL A 97 -0.37 5.11 13.18
C VAL A 97 0.12 6.18 14.18
N ALA A 98 0.13 7.44 13.77
CA ALA A 98 0.66 8.55 14.57
C ALA A 98 -0.23 8.90 15.77
N MET A 99 -1.54 8.94 15.57
CA MET A 99 -2.49 9.48 16.54
C MET A 99 -3.15 8.43 17.42
N GLN A 100 -3.04 7.14 17.08
CA GLN A 100 -3.71 6.06 17.82
C GLN A 100 -2.73 4.95 18.19
N VAL A 101 -2.11 4.29 17.19
CA VAL A 101 -1.26 3.12 17.44
C VAL A 101 -0.04 3.45 18.30
N LEU A 102 0.65 4.56 18.00
CA LEU A 102 1.82 4.98 18.77
C LEU A 102 1.46 5.38 20.21
N PRO A 103 0.49 6.27 20.46
CA PRO A 103 0.03 6.60 21.81
C PRO A 103 -0.42 5.37 22.61
N ASP A 104 -1.20 4.49 22.01
CA ASP A 104 -1.72 3.29 22.68
C ASP A 104 -0.60 2.33 23.06
N ALA A 105 0.34 2.07 22.14
CA ALA A 105 1.49 1.23 22.43
C ALA A 105 2.37 1.82 23.52
N TYR A 106 2.58 3.14 23.50
CA TYR A 106 3.31 3.83 24.56
C TYR A 106 2.60 3.68 25.91
N ALA A 107 1.28 3.88 25.97
CA ALA A 107 0.49 3.73 27.19
C ALA A 107 0.58 2.30 27.75
N VAL A 108 0.50 1.26 26.91
CA VAL A 108 0.65 -0.14 27.35
C VAL A 108 2.06 -0.41 27.87
N LEU A 109 3.10 0.19 27.28
CA LEU A 109 4.47 0.08 27.77
C LEU A 109 4.70 0.77 29.12
N GLN A 110 3.84 1.72 29.52
CA GLN A 110 3.90 2.32 30.86
C GLN A 110 3.23 1.45 31.94
N LEU A 111 2.38 0.49 31.57
CA LEU A 111 1.74 -0.39 32.53
C LEU A 111 2.76 -1.31 33.22
N PRO A 112 2.56 -1.69 34.49
CA PRO A 112 3.34 -2.74 35.14
C PRO A 112 3.28 -4.05 34.34
N GLU A 113 4.36 -4.84 34.33
CA GLU A 113 4.46 -6.06 33.52
C GLU A 113 3.32 -7.07 33.82
N ALA A 114 2.91 -7.16 35.08
CA ALA A 114 1.78 -7.98 35.52
C ALA A 114 0.44 -7.62 34.82
N GLU A 115 0.28 -6.37 34.40
CA GLU A 115 -0.93 -5.87 33.74
C GLU A 115 -0.89 -5.99 32.21
N ARG A 116 0.28 -6.31 31.63
CA ARG A 116 0.48 -6.48 30.17
C ARG A 116 -0.04 -7.81 29.62
N ARG A 117 -0.81 -8.54 30.42
CA ARG A 117 -1.42 -9.85 30.07
C ARG A 117 -0.41 -10.85 29.50
N GLY A 118 0.80 -10.86 30.05
CA GLY A 118 1.85 -11.80 29.69
C GLY A 118 2.53 -11.53 28.34
N VAL A 119 2.34 -10.35 27.73
CA VAL A 119 2.99 -10.06 26.45
C VAL A 119 4.34 -9.39 26.63
N HIS A 120 5.35 -10.01 26.01
CA HIS A 120 6.71 -9.51 25.99
C HIS A 120 6.80 -8.12 25.35
N PRO A 121 7.53 -7.16 25.96
CA PRO A 121 7.63 -5.78 25.45
C PRO A 121 8.13 -5.67 24.01
N ALA A 122 9.01 -6.58 23.57
CA ALA A 122 9.47 -6.59 22.19
C ALA A 122 8.33 -6.79 21.17
N LEU A 123 7.33 -7.61 21.50
CA LEU A 123 6.16 -7.82 20.63
C LEU A 123 5.26 -6.57 20.58
N LEU A 124 5.20 -5.81 21.68
CA LEU A 124 4.49 -4.52 21.73
C LEU A 124 5.13 -3.44 20.84
N CYS A 125 6.41 -3.60 20.48
CA CYS A 125 7.10 -2.65 19.62
C CYS A 125 6.95 -2.96 18.13
N VAL A 126 6.56 -4.18 17.74
CA VAL A 126 6.53 -4.61 16.33
C VAL A 126 5.53 -3.76 15.52
N ILE A 127 4.28 -3.69 15.96
CA ILE A 127 3.22 -2.96 15.24
C ILE A 127 3.53 -1.45 15.14
N PRO A 128 3.96 -0.75 16.22
CA PRO A 128 4.43 0.63 16.13
C PRO A 128 5.58 0.86 15.15
N VAL A 129 6.64 0.05 15.24
CA VAL A 129 7.84 0.22 14.41
C VAL A 129 7.51 -0.01 12.94
N PHE A 130 6.85 -1.13 12.61
CA PHE A 130 6.45 -1.39 11.23
C PHE A 130 5.35 -0.45 10.74
N GLY A 131 4.46 0.02 11.61
CA GLY A 131 3.48 1.05 11.28
C GLY A 131 4.14 2.35 10.81
N VAL A 132 5.19 2.81 11.49
CA VAL A 132 5.98 3.98 11.08
C VAL A 132 6.74 3.69 9.77
N LEU A 133 7.46 2.57 9.69
CA LEU A 133 8.21 2.21 8.48
C LEU A 133 7.30 2.09 7.26
N PHE A 134 6.12 1.49 7.42
CA PHE A 134 5.13 1.41 6.35
C PHE A 134 4.50 2.77 6.04
N SER A 135 4.31 3.65 7.02
CA SER A 135 3.81 5.00 6.76
C SER A 135 4.78 5.76 5.84
N LEU A 136 6.08 5.68 6.13
CA LEU A 136 7.13 6.24 5.29
C LEU A 136 7.16 5.61 3.90
N LEU A 137 6.98 4.28 3.83
CA LEU A 137 6.91 3.56 2.56
C LEU A 137 5.71 3.98 1.71
N GLN A 138 4.54 4.16 2.32
CA GLN A 138 3.34 4.67 1.63
C GLN A 138 3.54 6.11 1.16
N CYS A 139 4.18 6.97 1.96
CA CYS A 139 4.53 8.32 1.51
C CYS A 139 5.48 8.27 0.30
N TYR A 140 6.52 7.44 0.35
CA TYR A 140 7.45 7.25 -0.77
C TYR A 140 6.72 6.80 -2.04
N TRP A 141 5.92 5.74 -1.97
CA TRP A 141 5.13 5.28 -3.12
C TRP A 141 4.10 6.31 -3.58
N GLY A 142 3.51 7.08 -2.66
CA GLY A 142 2.65 8.22 -2.95
C GLY A 142 3.36 9.29 -3.79
N THR A 143 4.64 9.59 -3.53
CA THR A 143 5.40 10.53 -4.39
C THR A 143 5.59 9.99 -5.81
N LEU A 144 5.81 8.68 -5.96
CA LEU A 144 5.93 8.06 -7.27
C LEU A 144 4.60 8.08 -8.04
N LEU A 145 3.50 7.79 -7.35
CA LEU A 145 2.17 7.84 -7.94
C LEU A 145 1.78 9.28 -8.33
N TYR A 146 2.08 10.25 -7.45
CA TYR A 146 1.88 11.66 -7.75
C TYR A 146 2.65 12.09 -9.00
N ALA A 147 3.92 11.71 -9.12
CA ALA A 147 4.73 12.01 -10.30
C ALA A 147 4.12 11.40 -11.59
N GLN A 148 3.56 10.20 -11.52
CA GLN A 148 2.85 9.58 -12.65
C GLN A 148 1.59 10.36 -13.03
N VAL A 149 0.77 10.77 -12.06
CA VAL A 149 -0.43 11.59 -12.28
C VAL A 149 -0.06 12.93 -12.94
N VAL A 150 0.95 13.63 -12.41
CA VAL A 150 1.43 14.90 -12.98
C VAL A 150 1.92 14.71 -14.42
N LYS A 151 2.63 13.63 -14.72
CA LYS A 151 3.10 13.33 -16.09
C LYS A 151 1.93 13.16 -17.06
N VAL A 152 0.85 12.48 -16.65
CA VAL A 152 -0.36 12.31 -17.45
C VAL A 152 -1.05 13.66 -17.68
N LEU A 153 -1.20 14.47 -16.62
CA LEU A 153 -1.83 15.79 -16.71
C LEU A 153 -1.06 16.78 -17.61
N ARG A 154 0.27 16.66 -17.67
CA ARG A 154 1.12 17.48 -18.54
C ARG A 154 1.14 17.04 -20.01
N GLY A 155 0.52 15.90 -20.34
CA GLY A 155 0.53 15.35 -21.71
C GLY A 155 1.86 14.69 -22.12
N ASP A 156 2.82 14.53 -21.20
CA ASP A 156 4.15 13.96 -21.47
C ASP A 156 4.16 12.42 -21.63
N GLY A 157 2.98 11.79 -21.61
CA GLY A 157 2.82 10.34 -21.72
C GLY A 157 3.07 9.75 -23.11
N GLY A 158 2.95 10.54 -24.19
CA GLY A 158 2.92 10.02 -25.56
C GLY A 158 4.23 10.04 -26.35
N ARG A 159 5.29 10.70 -25.89
CA ARG A 159 6.41 11.10 -26.78
C ARG A 159 7.66 10.22 -26.74
N LYS A 160 7.73 9.18 -25.89
CA LYS A 160 8.97 8.38 -25.70
C LYS A 160 8.97 6.95 -26.25
N ASP A 161 7.85 6.41 -26.74
CA ASP A 161 7.81 5.02 -27.26
C ASP A 161 7.89 4.88 -28.79
N GLN A 162 7.78 5.97 -29.57
CA GLN A 162 7.95 5.90 -31.04
C GLN A 162 9.41 5.91 -31.50
N GLY A 163 10.39 6.02 -30.59
CA GLY A 163 11.82 6.15 -30.94
C GLY A 163 12.64 4.87 -30.82
N LYS A 164 12.05 3.71 -30.49
CA LYS A 164 12.79 2.46 -30.24
C LYS A 164 12.34 1.26 -31.08
N GLN A 165 11.61 1.50 -32.16
CA GLN A 165 11.42 0.53 -33.24
C GLN A 165 12.10 1.06 -34.51
N ILE A 166 13.42 0.95 -34.54
CA ILE A 166 14.21 0.78 -35.77
C ILE A 166 15.14 -0.40 -35.50
#